data_AF-A0A955NL83-F1
#
_entry.id   AF-A0A955NL83-F1
#
_cell.length_a   1.000
_cell.length_b   1.000
_cell.length_c   1.000
_cell.angle_alpha   90.00
_cell.angle_beta   90.00
_cell.angle_gamma   90.00
#
_symmetry.space_group_name_H-M   'P 1'
#
loop_
_entity.id
_entity.type
_entity.pdbx_description
1 polymer ?
#
loop_
_entity_poly.entity_id
_entity_poly.type
_entity_poly.pdbx_seq_one_letter_code
_entity_poly.pdbx_strand_id
1 'polypeptide(L)'
;MGVWNGQLLSGGYDGDKGGVARYNGGRDWTYLGTPPGVTQTYSFASHFGELFVGTWPEGKVFRYGGPESWVDAGRLGDEKEVMGLMVYNGKLYGGTLPLAKVFRYEEEGSWTDTGQLDKTPDVKYRRAWTMAIHDGQLFCGTLPSGHVHSLEVGQCVT
;
A
#
# COMPACT_ATOMS: atom_id res chain seq x y z
N MET A 1 6.60 -4.49 7.41
CA MET A 1 7.34 -5.63 6.81
C MET A 1 6.47 -6.25 5.74
N GLY A 2 7.06 -6.89 4.73
CA GLY A 2 6.34 -7.57 3.65
C GLY A 2 7.11 -8.79 3.16
N VAL A 3 6.48 -9.59 2.29
CA VAL A 3 7.14 -10.74 1.64
C VAL A 3 7.00 -10.60 0.14
N TRP A 4 8.10 -10.82 -0.59
CA TRP A 4 8.13 -10.80 -2.05
C TRP A 4 9.12 -11.85 -2.53
N ASN A 5 8.71 -12.70 -3.48
CA ASN A 5 9.53 -13.79 -4.02
C ASN A 5 10.20 -14.67 -2.94
N GLY A 6 9.46 -14.98 -1.87
CA GLY A 6 9.95 -15.78 -0.75
C GLY A 6 10.94 -15.06 0.17
N GLN A 7 11.19 -13.77 -0.05
CA GLN A 7 12.12 -12.95 0.73
C GLN A 7 11.35 -12.04 1.67
N LEU A 8 11.81 -11.95 2.92
CA LEU A 8 11.28 -11.00 3.89
C LEU A 8 11.86 -9.61 3.64
N LEU A 9 11.00 -8.60 3.67
CA LEU A 9 11.32 -7.20 3.47
C LEU A 9 10.94 -6.37 4.70
N SER A 10 11.76 -5.37 5.01
CA SER A 10 11.45 -4.33 5.99
C SER A 10 11.35 -2.98 5.29
N GLY A 11 10.41 -2.17 5.75
CA GLY A 11 10.38 -0.73 5.45
C GLY A 11 11.07 0.04 6.55
N GLY A 12 11.49 1.25 6.22
CA GLY A 12 12.09 2.18 7.16
C GLY A 12 11.16 3.35 7.50
N TYR A 13 11.44 3.94 8.66
CA TYR A 13 10.72 5.07 9.22
C TYR A 13 11.76 6.12 9.64
N ASP A 14 11.47 7.38 9.31
CA ASP A 14 12.10 8.62 9.81
C ASP A 14 13.17 9.27 8.93
N GLY A 15 13.01 10.60 8.75
CA GLY A 15 14.00 11.64 8.41
C GLY A 15 14.80 11.57 7.10
N ASP A 16 15.02 10.39 6.53
CA ASP A 16 15.74 10.04 5.28
C ASP A 16 15.80 8.51 5.08
N LYS A 17 15.35 7.73 6.07
CA LYS A 17 15.39 6.26 6.12
C LYS A 17 14.09 5.63 5.64
N GLY A 18 13.45 6.21 4.63
CA GLY A 18 12.25 5.63 4.01
C GLY A 18 12.53 4.34 3.24
N GLY A 19 13.78 3.90 3.14
CA GLY A 19 14.17 2.80 2.28
C GLY A 19 13.68 1.42 2.68
N VAL A 20 13.86 0.50 1.75
CA VAL A 20 13.47 -0.89 1.89
C VAL A 20 14.74 -1.73 2.04
N ALA A 21 14.70 -2.72 2.93
CA ALA A 21 15.77 -3.69 3.08
C ALA A 21 15.23 -5.11 2.98
N ARG A 22 16.03 -5.99 2.37
CA ARG A 22 15.76 -7.42 2.27
C ARG A 22 16.54 -8.18 3.33
N TYR A 23 15.89 -9.08 4.04
CA TYR A 23 16.52 -9.98 4.97
C TYR A 23 17.32 -11.08 4.25
N ASN A 24 18.56 -11.32 4.67
CA ASN A 24 19.40 -12.40 4.12
C ASN A 24 19.63 -13.56 5.12
N GLY A 25 19.09 -13.48 6.34
CA GLY A 25 19.33 -14.45 7.41
C GLY A 25 20.14 -13.86 8.58
N GLY A 26 20.01 -14.47 9.76
CA GLY A 26 20.67 -14.00 10.98
C GLY A 26 20.34 -12.54 11.31
N ARG A 27 21.36 -11.68 11.23
CA ARG A 27 21.25 -10.22 11.43
C ARG A 27 21.52 -9.43 10.14
N ASP A 28 21.60 -10.11 9.00
CA ASP A 28 22.07 -9.52 7.75
C ASP A 28 20.91 -9.02 6.90
N TRP A 29 21.08 -7.81 6.36
CA TRP A 29 20.11 -7.13 5.51
C TRP A 29 20.81 -6.51 4.30
N THR A 30 20.23 -6.66 3.12
CA THR A 30 20.63 -5.92 1.92
C THR A 30 19.71 -4.72 1.76
N TYR A 31 20.29 -3.53 1.72
CA TYR A 31 19.55 -2.32 1.42
C TYR A 31 19.17 -2.27 -0.07
N LEU A 32 17.91 -1.96 -0.35
CA LEU A 32 17.36 -1.90 -1.71
C LEU A 32 17.13 -0.44 -2.18
N GLY A 33 17.57 0.53 -1.40
CA GLY A 33 17.40 1.96 -1.70
C GLY A 33 16.15 2.58 -1.06
N THR A 34 16.07 3.91 -1.17
CA THR A 34 14.89 4.71 -0.80
C THR A 34 14.18 5.18 -2.06
N PRO A 35 12.86 4.96 -2.20
CA PRO A 35 12.12 5.59 -3.28
C PRO A 35 12.22 7.12 -3.22
N PRO A 36 12.31 7.84 -4.37
CA PRO A 36 12.50 9.28 -4.38
C PRO A 36 11.42 10.05 -3.58
N GLY A 37 11.84 10.99 -2.74
CA GLY A 37 10.93 11.84 -1.95
C GLY A 37 10.21 11.13 -0.81
N VAL A 38 10.54 9.86 -0.53
CA VAL A 38 9.90 9.05 0.51
C VAL A 38 10.68 9.10 1.81
N THR A 39 9.99 9.42 2.89
CA THR A 39 10.58 9.41 4.25
C THR A 39 10.14 8.21 5.07
N GLN A 40 9.05 7.52 4.66
CA GLN A 40 8.54 6.33 5.35
C GLN A 40 7.89 5.36 4.35
N THR A 41 8.14 4.06 4.53
CA THR A 41 7.49 2.97 3.78
C THR A 41 6.56 2.18 4.69
N TYR A 42 5.28 2.08 4.30
CA TYR A 42 4.21 1.59 5.17
C TYR A 42 3.72 0.19 4.79
N SER A 43 3.44 -0.01 3.50
CA SER A 43 2.75 -1.20 3.01
C SER A 43 3.51 -1.83 1.85
N PHE A 44 3.35 -3.13 1.68
CA PHE A 44 4.04 -3.94 0.68
C PHE A 44 3.03 -4.87 0.01
N ALA A 45 3.10 -5.00 -1.30
CA ALA A 45 2.34 -6.01 -2.03
C ALA A 45 3.15 -6.57 -3.19
N SER A 46 2.94 -7.86 -3.50
CA SER A 46 3.38 -8.43 -4.76
C SER A 46 2.21 -8.43 -5.74
N HIS A 47 2.36 -7.73 -6.86
CA HIS A 47 1.35 -7.67 -7.92
C HIS A 47 2.02 -8.05 -9.23
N PHE A 48 1.49 -9.09 -9.89
CA PHE A 48 2.09 -9.71 -11.08
C PHE A 48 3.60 -10.03 -10.96
N GLY A 49 4.02 -10.47 -9.77
CA GLY A 49 5.43 -10.83 -9.50
C GLY A 49 6.34 -9.64 -9.20
N GLU A 50 5.85 -8.41 -9.33
CA GLU A 50 6.59 -7.19 -9.02
C GLU A 50 6.29 -6.72 -7.59
N LEU A 51 7.25 -6.02 -6.98
CA LEU A 51 7.13 -5.47 -5.63
C LEU A 51 6.62 -4.04 -5.69
N PHE A 52 5.50 -3.78 -5.02
CA PHE A 52 4.93 -2.46 -4.82
C PHE A 52 4.99 -2.06 -3.34
N VAL A 53 5.28 -0.78 -3.09
CA VAL A 53 5.45 -0.22 -1.75
C VAL A 53 4.67 1.07 -1.61
N GLY A 54 3.81 1.14 -0.59
CA GLY A 54 3.04 2.33 -0.24
C GLY A 54 3.80 3.24 0.73
N THR A 55 3.68 4.55 0.56
CA THR A 55 4.64 5.51 1.12
C THR A 55 4.01 6.77 1.72
N TRP A 56 4.84 7.55 2.41
CA TRP A 56 4.61 8.91 2.92
C TRP A 56 5.77 9.82 2.47
N PRO A 57 5.58 11.14 2.22
CA PRO A 57 4.41 11.97 2.58
C PRO A 57 3.42 12.27 1.46
N GLU A 58 3.69 11.81 0.25
CA GLU A 58 2.90 12.21 -0.91
C GLU A 58 1.75 11.25 -1.23
N GLY A 59 1.57 10.16 -0.48
CA GLY A 59 0.54 9.17 -0.79
C GLY A 59 0.81 8.46 -2.11
N LYS A 60 2.09 8.21 -2.42
CA LYS A 60 2.55 7.51 -3.62
C LYS A 60 2.77 6.03 -3.39
N VAL A 61 2.67 5.27 -4.47
CA VAL A 61 3.13 3.89 -4.54
C VAL A 61 4.35 3.84 -5.45
N PHE A 62 5.35 3.06 -5.06
CA PHE A 62 6.51 2.81 -5.89
C PHE A 62 6.66 1.34 -6.20
N ARG A 63 7.10 1.05 -7.41
CA ARG A 63 7.47 -0.30 -7.86
C ARG A 63 8.98 -0.47 -7.83
N TYR A 64 9.45 -1.61 -7.35
CA TYR A 64 10.87 -1.91 -7.33
C TYR A 64 11.40 -2.17 -8.75
N GLY A 65 12.31 -1.33 -9.23
CA GLY A 65 12.91 -1.40 -10.56
C GLY A 65 14.26 -2.11 -10.60
N GLY A 66 14.78 -2.55 -9.44
CA GLY A 66 16.10 -3.15 -9.30
C GLY A 66 16.94 -2.43 -8.24
N PRO A 67 18.21 -2.81 -8.07
CA PRO A 67 19.08 -2.25 -7.02
C PRO A 67 19.07 -0.72 -7.04
N GLU A 68 18.63 -0.12 -5.93
CA GLU A 68 18.52 1.33 -5.75
C GLU A 68 17.63 2.06 -6.77
N SER A 69 16.83 1.32 -7.54
CA SER A 69 15.94 1.83 -8.57
C SER A 69 14.49 1.62 -8.17
N TRP A 70 13.74 2.73 -8.13
CA TRP A 70 12.33 2.75 -7.78
C TRP A 70 11.57 3.54 -8.84
N VAL A 71 10.50 2.95 -9.35
CA VAL A 71 9.62 3.56 -10.35
C VAL A 71 8.37 4.10 -9.65
N ASP A 72 8.01 5.36 -9.95
CA ASP A 72 6.79 5.99 -9.42
C ASP A 72 5.57 5.34 -10.09
N ALA A 73 4.84 4.53 -9.31
CA ALA A 73 3.63 3.85 -9.76
C ALA A 73 2.36 4.72 -9.57
N GLY A 74 2.53 5.99 -9.19
CA GLY A 74 1.46 6.96 -9.12
C GLY A 74 1.05 7.35 -7.71
N ARG A 75 0.36 8.49 -7.64
CA ARG A 75 -0.17 9.09 -6.42
C ARG A 75 -1.66 8.74 -6.24
N LEU A 76 -2.05 8.38 -5.02
CA LEU A 76 -3.43 8.07 -4.68
C LEU A 76 -4.18 9.37 -4.34
N GLY A 77 -4.61 10.10 -5.37
CA GLY A 77 -5.29 11.38 -5.22
C GLY A 77 -4.45 12.42 -4.47
N ASP A 78 -5.09 13.17 -3.57
CA ASP A 78 -4.42 14.16 -2.70
C ASP A 78 -4.06 13.64 -1.31
N GLU A 79 -4.05 12.31 -1.17
CA GLU A 79 -3.69 11.63 0.06
C GLU A 79 -2.20 11.80 0.38
N LYS A 80 -1.82 11.31 1.56
CA LYS A 80 -0.51 11.51 2.16
C LYS A 80 0.18 10.19 2.52
N GLU A 81 -0.57 9.20 2.99
CA GLU A 81 -0.04 7.86 3.29
C GLU A 81 -0.78 6.81 2.47
N VAL A 82 -0.04 5.81 1.98
CA VAL A 82 -0.62 4.56 1.49
C VAL A 82 -0.40 3.47 2.55
N MET A 83 -1.41 3.33 3.42
CA MET A 83 -1.32 2.59 4.67
C MET A 83 -1.43 1.07 4.49
N GLY A 84 -2.20 0.64 3.49
CA GLY A 84 -2.41 -0.77 3.17
C GLY A 84 -2.39 -0.97 1.67
N LEU A 85 -1.73 -2.06 1.22
CA LEU A 85 -1.78 -2.53 -0.16
C LEU A 85 -2.23 -3.99 -0.16
N MET A 86 -3.15 -4.35 -1.05
CA MET A 86 -3.66 -5.71 -1.17
C MET A 86 -4.02 -6.04 -2.61
N VAL A 87 -3.61 -7.22 -3.08
CA VAL A 87 -4.04 -7.73 -4.39
C VAL A 87 -5.29 -8.57 -4.20
N TYR A 88 -6.38 -8.17 -4.83
CA TYR A 88 -7.67 -8.88 -4.82
C TYR A 88 -8.21 -9.00 -6.24
N ASN A 89 -8.58 -10.21 -6.65
CA ASN A 89 -9.06 -10.52 -8.00
C ASN A 89 -8.18 -9.94 -9.12
N GLY A 90 -6.86 -10.10 -8.97
CA GLY A 90 -5.86 -9.66 -9.96
C GLY A 90 -5.62 -8.15 -10.00
N LYS A 91 -6.31 -7.36 -9.18
CA LYS A 91 -6.15 -5.90 -9.08
C LYS A 91 -5.49 -5.54 -7.76
N LEU A 92 -4.63 -4.52 -7.78
CA LEU A 92 -3.98 -3.98 -6.59
C LEU A 92 -4.83 -2.83 -6.03
N TYR A 93 -5.09 -2.88 -4.73
CA TYR A 93 -5.86 -1.87 -3.99
C TYR A 93 -4.98 -1.21 -2.94
N GLY A 94 -5.15 0.10 -2.75
CA GLY A 94 -4.42 0.92 -1.79
C GLY A 94 -5.34 1.73 -0.89
N GLY A 95 -5.20 1.58 0.42
CA GLY A 95 -5.93 2.34 1.44
C GLY A 95 -5.11 3.51 1.95
N THR A 96 -5.77 4.64 2.22
CA THR A 96 -5.08 5.92 2.40
C THR A 96 -5.41 6.69 3.68
N LEU A 97 -4.57 7.70 3.96
CA LEU A 97 -4.79 8.82 4.88
C LEU A 97 -4.55 10.12 4.10
N PRO A 98 -5.35 11.21 4.28
CA PRO A 98 -6.20 11.50 5.43
C PRO A 98 -7.69 11.26 5.27
N LEU A 99 -8.17 10.83 4.11
CA LEU A 99 -9.62 10.73 3.89
C LEU A 99 -10.16 9.32 4.07
N ALA A 100 -9.33 8.30 4.35
CA ALA A 100 -9.73 6.89 4.35
C ALA A 100 -10.35 6.46 3.03
N LYS A 101 -9.70 6.85 1.93
CA LYS A 101 -10.10 6.41 0.60
C LYS A 101 -9.43 5.09 0.25
N VAL A 102 -10.04 4.37 -0.68
CA VAL A 102 -9.46 3.19 -1.30
C VAL A 102 -9.35 3.44 -2.80
N PHE A 103 -8.18 3.17 -3.35
CA PHE A 103 -7.91 3.29 -4.76
C PHE A 103 -7.56 1.94 -5.36
N ARG A 104 -7.87 1.75 -6.64
CA ARG A 104 -7.48 0.56 -7.42
C ARG A 104 -6.46 0.96 -8.47
N TYR A 105 -5.36 0.23 -8.54
CA TYR A 105 -4.32 0.40 -9.55
C TYR A 105 -4.84 -0.01 -10.93
N GLU A 106 -4.58 0.81 -11.94
CA GLU A 106 -4.88 0.46 -13.33
C GLU A 106 -3.61 0.18 -14.13
N GLU A 107 -2.69 1.13 -14.11
CA GLU A 107 -1.42 1.11 -14.84
C GLU A 107 -0.44 2.12 -14.21
N GLU A 108 0.81 2.11 -14.66
CA GLU A 108 1.88 2.95 -14.09
C GLU A 108 1.47 4.42 -14.07
N GLY A 109 1.47 5.03 -12.88
CA GLY A 109 1.07 6.42 -12.68
C GLY A 109 -0.44 6.65 -12.51
N SER A 110 -1.28 5.60 -12.60
CA SER A 110 -2.74 5.74 -12.65
C SER A 110 -3.49 4.85 -11.64
N TRP A 111 -4.39 5.50 -10.88
CA TRP A 111 -5.21 4.88 -9.85
C TRP A 111 -6.65 5.41 -9.91
N THR A 112 -7.63 4.52 -9.81
CA THR A 112 -9.05 4.85 -9.76
C THR A 112 -9.52 4.97 -8.30
N ASP A 113 -10.14 6.09 -7.92
CA ASP A 113 -10.83 6.24 -6.61
C ASP A 113 -12.05 5.32 -6.57
N THR A 114 -12.10 4.40 -5.60
CA THR A 114 -13.20 3.44 -5.42
C THR A 114 -14.15 3.84 -4.30
N GLY A 115 -13.85 4.90 -3.57
CA GLY A 115 -14.70 5.44 -2.52
C GLY A 115 -13.97 5.78 -1.24
N GLN A 116 -14.67 6.56 -0.42
CA GLN A 116 -14.25 6.97 0.91
C GLN A 116 -14.98 6.13 1.96
N LEU A 117 -14.23 5.33 2.74
CA LEU A 117 -14.80 4.38 3.70
C LEU A 117 -15.17 5.03 5.04
N ASP A 118 -14.38 5.99 5.51
CA ASP A 118 -14.64 6.69 6.76
C ASP A 118 -14.97 8.16 6.49
N LYS A 119 -16.10 8.62 7.03
CA LYS A 119 -16.59 10.00 6.95
C LYS A 119 -16.86 10.61 8.34
N THR A 120 -16.24 10.07 9.39
CA THR A 120 -16.36 10.58 10.76
C THR A 120 -16.16 12.09 10.77
N PRO A 121 -17.15 12.89 11.20
CA PRO A 121 -17.08 14.35 11.15
C PRO A 121 -16.01 14.88 12.12
N ASP A 122 -15.57 16.12 11.89
CA ASP A 122 -14.66 16.86 12.78
C ASP A 122 -13.30 16.20 13.08
N VAL A 123 -12.93 15.20 12.28
CA VAL A 123 -11.62 14.54 12.34
C VAL A 123 -10.75 15.01 11.18
N LYS A 124 -9.48 15.32 11.45
CA LYS A 124 -8.52 15.69 10.39
C LYS A 124 -8.01 14.47 9.63
N TYR A 125 -7.67 13.39 10.35
CA TYR A 125 -7.03 12.19 9.81
C TYR A 125 -7.93 10.97 9.97
N ARG A 126 -8.44 10.48 8.85
CA ARG A 126 -9.10 9.19 8.72
C ARG A 126 -8.22 8.24 7.91
N ARG A 127 -8.30 6.95 8.22
CA ARG A 127 -7.43 5.91 7.64
C ARG A 127 -8.27 4.79 7.08
N ALA A 128 -7.97 4.39 5.85
CA ALA A 128 -8.26 3.04 5.35
C ALA A 128 -6.97 2.25 5.56
N TRP A 129 -6.90 1.50 6.66
CA TRP A 129 -5.62 1.07 7.23
C TRP A 129 -5.23 -0.33 6.77
N THR A 130 -5.82 -1.34 7.39
CA THR A 130 -5.45 -2.75 7.21
C THR A 130 -6.42 -3.40 6.25
N MET A 131 -5.89 -4.27 5.39
CA MET A 131 -6.67 -5.01 4.40
C MET A 131 -6.42 -6.50 4.55
N ALA A 132 -7.45 -7.30 4.32
CA ALA A 132 -7.39 -8.75 4.34
C ALA A 132 -8.36 -9.34 3.32
N ILE A 133 -8.10 -10.57 2.88
CA ILE A 133 -9.01 -11.31 2.01
C ILE A 133 -9.54 -12.51 2.79
N HIS A 134 -10.85 -12.69 2.77
CA HIS A 134 -11.52 -13.82 3.40
C HIS A 134 -12.81 -14.10 2.65
N ASP A 135 -13.15 -15.38 2.46
CA ASP A 135 -14.40 -15.83 1.80
C ASP A 135 -14.74 -15.07 0.52
N GLY A 136 -13.74 -14.91 -0.35
CA GLY A 136 -13.90 -14.27 -1.66
C GLY A 136 -14.06 -12.75 -1.61
N GLN A 137 -13.92 -12.09 -0.47
CA GLN A 137 -14.09 -10.65 -0.30
C GLN A 137 -12.81 -9.96 0.16
N LEU A 138 -12.63 -8.70 -0.26
CA LEU A 138 -11.61 -7.79 0.29
C LEU A 138 -12.20 -7.02 1.46
N PHE A 139 -11.60 -7.12 2.64
CA PHE A 139 -11.95 -6.35 3.82
C PHE A 139 -10.98 -5.20 4.04
N CYS A 140 -11.48 -4.08 4.56
CA CYS A 140 -10.67 -2.94 4.97
C CYS A 140 -11.17 -2.36 6.29
N GLY A 141 -10.27 -2.25 7.28
CA GLY A 141 -10.55 -1.59 8.55
C GLY A 141 -10.27 -0.09 8.49
N THR A 142 -11.09 0.70 9.17
CA THR A 142 -10.99 2.16 9.19
C THR A 142 -10.72 2.74 10.57
N LEU A 143 -10.02 3.86 10.62
CA LEU A 143 -9.89 4.69 11.82
C LEU A 143 -10.30 6.15 11.52
N PRO A 144 -10.86 6.88 12.51
CA PRO A 144 -11.07 6.45 13.89
C PRO A 144 -12.38 5.68 14.13
N SER A 145 -13.25 5.54 13.13
CA SER A 145 -14.57 4.90 13.33
C SER A 145 -14.49 3.45 13.84
N GLY A 146 -13.41 2.73 13.54
CA GLY A 146 -13.25 1.33 13.95
C GLY A 146 -14.11 0.36 13.14
N HIS A 147 -14.70 0.81 12.03
CA HIS A 147 -15.52 -0.04 11.17
C HIS A 147 -14.64 -0.95 10.30
N VAL A 148 -15.24 -2.08 9.89
CA VAL A 148 -14.68 -2.95 8.85
C VAL A 148 -15.66 -2.95 7.69
N HIS A 149 -15.15 -2.60 6.50
CA HIS A 149 -15.90 -2.61 5.25
C HIS A 149 -15.46 -3.80 4.42
N SER A 150 -16.34 -4.32 3.57
CA SER A 150 -15.98 -5.34 2.58
C SER A 150 -16.31 -4.88 1.16
N LEU A 151 -15.60 -5.45 0.19
CA LEU A 151 -15.82 -5.32 -1.24
C LEU A 151 -15.85 -6.72 -1.85
N GLU A 152 -16.89 -6.99 -2.61
CA GLU A 152 -17.02 -8.19 -3.43
C GLU A 152 -17.21 -7.77 -4.89
N VAL A 153 -16.29 -8.19 -5.77
CA VAL A 153 -16.36 -7.87 -7.20
C VAL A 153 -15.91 -9.06 -8.05
N GLY A 154 -16.49 -9.22 -9.24
CA GLY A 154 -16.02 -10.23 -10.20
C GLY A 154 -16.41 -11.67 -9.85
N GLN A 155 -17.54 -11.87 -9.16
CA GLN A 155 -18.11 -13.21 -9.00
C GLN A 155 -18.35 -13.85 -10.37
N CYS A 156 -17.78 -15.03 -10.58
CA CYS A 156 -18.16 -15.89 -11.69
C CYS A 156 -19.45 -16.61 -11.28
N VAL A 157 -20.61 -16.09 -11.68
CA VAL A 157 -21.87 -16.83 -11.60
C VAL A 157 -21.87 -17.89 -12.71
N THR A 158 -21.74 -19.14 -12.31
CA THR A 158 -21.96 -20.32 -13.16
C THR A 158 -23.40 -20.80 -13.07
#